data_AF-A0AAJ5UP30-F1
#
_entry.id   AF-A0AAJ5UP30-F1
#
_cell.length_a   1.000
_cell.length_b   1.000
_cell.length_c   1.000
_cell.angle_alpha   90.00
_cell.angle_beta   90.00
_cell.angle_gamma   90.00
#
_symmetry.space_group_name_H-M   'P 1'
#
loop_
_entity.id
_entity.type
_entity.pdbx_description
1 polymer ?
#
loop_
_entity_poly.entity_id
_entity_poly.type
_entity_poly.pdbx_seq_one_letter_code
_entity_poly.pdbx_strand_id
1 'polypeptide(L)'
;MTYLLLVLLIILLLFNLKLNRNDIIAPAVLFTFSFVISAFFAALYVGKWELFLHKNTFYVITFGVLEFSVVCAFIHFIVTFFRHSSYLREAWRPKIITISRIKLLIFAAFEILTIFYSIYAVVKLYHGSLLHFTDSINQYRNQNLFGNEKLSLPRLVTYLRLSVEAGGYWFGYILVNNYFLTANSIINPNRN
;
A
#
# COMPACT_ATOMS: atom_id res chain seq x y z
N MET A 1 -18.19 11.69 -12.79
CA MET A 1 -18.32 11.04 -11.46
C MET A 1 -16.98 10.79 -10.80
N THR A 2 -15.92 10.45 -11.55
CA THR A 2 -14.56 10.25 -11.02
C THR A 2 -14.00 11.46 -10.25
N TYR A 3 -14.13 12.69 -10.79
CA TYR A 3 -13.70 13.89 -10.08
C TYR A 3 -14.48 14.14 -8.78
N LEU A 4 -15.79 13.88 -8.79
CA LEU A 4 -16.63 13.97 -7.58
C LEU A 4 -16.19 12.94 -6.53
N LEU A 5 -15.91 11.70 -6.94
CA LEU A 5 -15.39 10.66 -6.05
C LEU A 5 -14.09 11.10 -5.39
N LEU A 6 -13.15 11.66 -6.16
CA LEU A 6 -11.88 12.17 -5.64
C LEU A 6 -12.11 13.24 -4.57
N VAL A 7 -12.97 14.22 -4.83
CA VAL A 7 -13.28 15.29 -3.86
C VAL A 7 -13.87 14.71 -2.57
N LEU A 8 -14.82 13.77 -2.67
CA LEU A 8 -15.43 13.13 -1.51
C LEU A 8 -14.40 12.33 -0.69
N LEU A 9 -13.50 11.59 -1.36
CA LEU A 9 -12.44 10.84 -0.68
C LEU A 9 -11.43 11.78 0.01
N ILE A 10 -11.10 12.93 -0.58
CA ILE A 10 -10.25 13.95 0.07
C ILE A 10 -10.94 14.51 1.32
N ILE A 11 -12.23 14.84 1.24
CA ILE A 11 -12.99 15.32 2.41
C ILE A 11 -12.99 14.26 3.51
N LEU A 12 -13.24 13.00 3.16
CA LEU A 12 -13.25 11.88 4.11
C LEU A 12 -11.86 11.64 4.71
N LEU A 13 -10.78 11.81 3.94
CA LEU A 13 -9.41 11.73 4.44
C LEU A 13 -9.14 12.81 5.49
N LEU A 14 -9.51 14.07 5.20
CA LEU A 14 -9.36 15.17 6.14
C LEU A 14 -10.19 14.97 7.41
N PHE A 15 -11.41 14.45 7.27
CA PHE A 15 -12.25 14.07 8.39
C PHE A 15 -11.58 12.99 9.25
N ASN A 16 -11.07 11.92 8.64
CA ASN A 16 -10.37 10.84 9.34
C ASN A 16 -9.09 11.32 10.02
N LEU A 17 -8.34 12.23 9.41
CA LEU A 17 -7.19 12.87 10.05
C LEU A 17 -7.61 13.61 11.32
N LYS A 18 -8.67 14.42 11.26
CA LYS A 18 -9.16 15.14 12.45
C LYS A 18 -9.70 14.19 13.52
N LEU A 19 -10.47 13.18 13.13
CA LEU A 19 -11.03 12.17 14.03
C LEU A 19 -9.92 11.42 14.79
N ASN A 20 -8.80 11.15 14.12
CA ASN A 20 -7.63 10.48 14.69
C ASN A 20 -6.54 11.44 15.17
N ARG A 21 -6.88 12.70 15.52
CA ARG A 21 -5.95 13.68 16.10
C ARG A 21 -4.68 13.95 15.26
N ASN A 22 -4.84 13.94 13.95
CA ASN A 22 -3.80 14.05 12.91
C ASN A 22 -2.77 12.91 12.93
N ASP A 23 -3.12 11.74 13.47
CA ASP A 23 -2.30 10.53 13.32
C ASP A 23 -2.40 10.02 11.88
N ILE A 24 -1.34 10.23 11.11
CA ILE A 24 -1.24 9.81 9.70
C ILE A 24 -1.19 8.29 9.53
N ILE A 25 -0.89 7.55 10.60
CA ILE A 25 -0.73 6.09 10.61
C ILE A 25 -2.00 5.41 11.12
N ALA A 26 -3.00 6.19 11.56
CA ALA A 26 -4.28 5.64 11.97
C ALA A 26 -4.89 4.80 10.83
N PRO A 27 -5.44 3.61 11.11
CA PRO A 27 -5.93 2.69 10.08
C PRO A 27 -6.93 3.33 9.10
N ALA A 28 -7.88 4.13 9.61
CA ALA A 28 -8.86 4.85 8.80
C ALA A 28 -8.21 5.88 7.85
N VAL A 29 -7.15 6.56 8.32
CA VAL A 29 -6.41 7.55 7.52
C VAL A 29 -5.64 6.85 6.41
N LEU A 30 -4.85 5.82 6.73
CA LEU A 30 -4.06 5.06 5.74
C LEU A 30 -4.95 4.42 4.67
N PHE A 31 -6.06 3.81 5.10
CA PHE A 31 -7.02 3.20 4.18
C PHE A 31 -7.61 4.26 3.23
N THR A 32 -8.15 5.34 3.76
CA THR A 32 -8.74 6.41 2.93
C THR A 32 -7.69 7.05 2.01
N PHE A 33 -6.47 7.25 2.48
CA PHE A 33 -5.36 7.83 1.72
C PHE A 33 -5.04 7.01 0.47
N SER A 34 -5.01 5.67 0.58
CA SER A 34 -4.78 4.78 -0.57
C SER A 34 -5.85 4.92 -1.67
N PHE A 35 -7.12 5.13 -1.28
CA PHE A 35 -8.22 5.39 -2.22
C PHE A 35 -8.12 6.78 -2.83
N VAL A 36 -7.70 7.80 -2.08
CA VAL A 36 -7.45 9.15 -2.61
C VAL A 36 -6.38 9.12 -3.70
N ILE A 37 -5.24 8.45 -3.46
CA ILE A 37 -4.18 8.31 -4.47
C ILE A 37 -4.71 7.59 -5.71
N SER A 38 -5.44 6.50 -5.52
CA SER A 38 -5.99 5.72 -6.63
C SER A 38 -6.99 6.53 -7.46
N ALA A 39 -7.91 7.26 -6.80
CA ALA A 39 -8.86 8.14 -7.45
C ALA A 39 -8.19 9.35 -8.13
N PHE A 40 -7.08 9.85 -7.58
CA PHE A 40 -6.29 10.92 -8.17
C PHE A 40 -5.70 10.50 -9.52
N PHE A 41 -5.05 9.33 -9.58
CA PHE A 41 -4.56 8.80 -10.86
C PHE A 41 -5.70 8.48 -11.84
N ALA A 42 -6.79 7.90 -11.37
CA ALA A 42 -7.96 7.66 -12.20
C ALA A 42 -8.53 8.97 -12.80
N ALA A 43 -8.51 10.07 -12.04
CA ALA A 43 -8.95 11.38 -12.50
C ALA A 43 -7.99 12.00 -13.53
N LEU A 44 -6.68 11.83 -13.37
CA LEU A 44 -5.68 12.30 -14.35
C LEU A 44 -5.81 11.59 -15.70
N TYR A 45 -6.12 10.30 -15.69
CA TYR A 45 -6.17 9.47 -16.89
C TYR A 45 -7.59 9.23 -17.41
N VAL A 46 -8.62 9.91 -16.89
CA VAL A 46 -10.02 9.66 -17.28
C VAL A 46 -10.25 9.79 -18.79
N GLY A 47 -9.59 10.76 -19.44
CA GLY A 47 -9.71 10.97 -20.89
C GLY A 47 -8.88 9.99 -21.72
N LYS A 48 -7.75 9.50 -21.19
CA LYS A 48 -6.89 8.54 -21.89
C LYS A 48 -7.40 7.09 -21.77
N TRP A 49 -8.04 6.78 -20.65
CA TRP A 49 -8.55 5.45 -20.35
C TRP A 49 -10.05 5.33 -20.59
N GLU A 50 -10.69 6.37 -21.14
CA GLU A 50 -12.13 6.45 -21.39
C GLU A 50 -12.94 5.94 -20.19
N LEU A 51 -12.58 6.47 -19.01
CA LEU A 51 -12.95 5.86 -17.74
C LEU A 51 -14.36 6.29 -17.32
N PHE A 52 -15.36 5.56 -17.82
CA PHE A 52 -16.77 5.77 -17.49
C PHE A 52 -17.12 5.13 -16.15
N LEU A 53 -16.90 5.86 -15.06
CA LEU A 53 -17.23 5.37 -13.72
C LEU A 53 -18.74 5.15 -13.57
N HIS A 54 -19.15 3.89 -13.48
CA HIS A 54 -20.54 3.50 -13.26
C HIS A 54 -21.03 3.90 -11.85
N LYS A 55 -22.32 4.20 -11.72
CA LYS A 55 -22.95 4.63 -10.44
C LYS A 55 -22.74 3.60 -9.32
N ASN A 56 -22.86 2.30 -9.63
CA ASN A 56 -22.65 1.25 -8.64
C ASN A 56 -21.22 1.27 -8.08
N THR A 57 -20.20 1.39 -8.95
CA THR A 57 -18.80 1.47 -8.52
C THR A 57 -18.55 2.72 -7.68
N PHE A 58 -19.14 3.85 -8.07
CA PHE A 58 -19.09 5.08 -7.29
C PHE A 58 -19.64 4.88 -5.85
N TYR A 59 -20.81 4.26 -5.72
CA TYR A 59 -21.41 4.02 -4.41
C TYR A 59 -20.65 2.99 -3.59
N VAL A 60 -20.20 1.89 -4.19
CA VAL A 60 -19.41 0.87 -3.51
C VAL A 60 -18.13 1.45 -2.93
N ILE A 61 -17.40 2.27 -3.70
CA ILE A 61 -16.17 2.89 -3.20
C ILE A 61 -16.50 3.91 -2.11
N THR A 62 -17.46 4.80 -2.34
CA THR A 62 -17.77 5.87 -1.38
C THR A 62 -18.27 5.31 -0.05
N PHE A 63 -19.25 4.40 -0.08
CA PHE A 63 -19.81 3.82 1.14
C PHE A 63 -18.88 2.80 1.79
N GLY A 64 -18.09 2.05 1.02
CA GLY A 64 -17.11 1.12 1.60
C GLY A 64 -16.00 1.84 2.38
N VAL A 65 -15.50 2.96 1.86
CA VAL A 65 -14.49 3.76 2.59
C VAL A 65 -15.11 4.46 3.80
N LEU A 66 -16.36 4.93 3.69
CA LEU A 66 -17.10 5.50 4.82
C LEU A 66 -17.36 4.46 5.92
N GLU A 67 -17.85 3.27 5.55
CA GLU A 67 -18.11 2.15 6.45
C GLU A 67 -16.85 1.78 7.24
N PHE A 68 -15.71 1.60 6.53
CA PHE A 68 -14.44 1.30 7.19
C PHE A 68 -14.06 2.37 8.22
N SER A 69 -14.26 3.65 7.88
CA SER A 69 -13.99 4.76 8.79
C SER A 69 -14.87 4.71 10.05
N VAL A 70 -16.16 4.42 9.88
CA VAL A 70 -17.13 4.26 10.98
C VAL A 70 -16.77 3.07 11.87
N VAL A 71 -16.42 1.93 11.28
CA VAL A 71 -15.99 0.73 12.03
C VAL A 71 -14.73 1.01 12.82
N CYS A 72 -13.71 1.66 12.24
CA CYS A 72 -12.52 2.06 12.98
C CYS A 72 -12.85 2.96 14.18
N ALA A 73 -13.73 3.95 13.99
CA ALA A 73 -14.16 4.84 15.07
C ALA A 73 -14.90 4.07 16.18
N PHE A 74 -15.76 3.13 15.80
CA PHE A 74 -16.51 2.29 16.71
C PHE A 74 -15.60 1.35 17.52
N ILE A 75 -14.64 0.69 16.87
CA ILE A 75 -13.65 -0.16 17.56
C ILE A 75 -12.79 0.67 18.50
N HIS A 76 -12.34 1.85 18.08
CA HIS A 76 -11.59 2.76 18.94
C HIS A 76 -12.43 3.13 20.18
N PHE A 77 -13.71 3.47 20.00
CA PHE A 77 -14.63 3.73 21.10
C PHE A 77 -14.73 2.54 22.06
N ILE A 78 -14.99 1.32 21.57
CA ILE A 78 -15.04 0.09 22.37
C ILE A 78 -13.73 -0.10 23.15
N VAL A 79 -12.58 -0.06 22.49
CA VAL A 79 -11.27 -0.29 23.14
C VAL A 79 -11.01 0.77 24.22
N THR A 80 -11.36 2.03 23.97
CA THR A 80 -11.20 3.08 24.99
C THR A 80 -12.17 2.94 26.15
N PHE A 81 -13.40 2.46 25.89
CA PHE A 81 -14.43 2.27 26.91
C PHE A 81 -14.13 1.08 27.83
N PHE A 82 -13.65 -0.04 27.26
CA PHE A 82 -13.34 -1.27 28.00
C PHE A 82 -11.90 -1.35 28.51
N ARG A 83 -11.04 -0.35 28.25
CA ARG A 83 -9.67 -0.34 28.78
C ARG A 83 -9.68 -0.13 30.30
N HIS A 84 -9.54 -1.21 31.05
CA HIS A 84 -9.10 -1.14 32.44
C HIS A 84 -7.61 -0.74 32.49
N SER A 85 -7.36 0.42 33.08
CA SER A 85 -6.04 1.02 33.25
C SER A 85 -5.18 0.18 34.19
N SER A 86 -4.34 -0.73 33.68
CA SER A 86 -3.14 -1.15 34.43
C SER A 86 -2.11 -2.02 33.71
N TYR A 87 -2.42 -2.66 32.58
CA TYR A 87 -1.49 -3.67 32.05
C TYR A 87 -0.69 -3.22 30.83
N LEU A 88 0.64 -3.29 31.01
CA LEU A 88 1.71 -3.40 30.02
C LEU A 88 2.24 -2.08 29.42
N ARG A 89 3.18 -1.48 30.14
CA ARG A 89 4.19 -0.58 29.58
C ARG A 89 5.59 -1.15 29.82
N GLU A 90 5.83 -2.39 29.42
CA GLU A 90 7.17 -2.68 28.89
C GLU A 90 7.24 -2.01 27.51
N ALA A 91 7.62 -0.73 27.52
CA ALA A 91 7.73 0.05 26.31
C ALA A 91 8.86 -0.55 25.48
N TRP A 92 8.52 -1.30 24.43
CA TRP A 92 9.45 -1.58 23.35
C TRP A 92 10.08 -0.25 22.93
N ARG A 93 11.40 -0.14 23.09
CA ARG A 93 12.15 1.08 22.77
C ARG A 93 12.69 0.95 21.34
N PRO A 94 12.10 1.67 20.36
CA PRO A 94 12.63 1.66 19.01
C PRO A 94 14.10 2.12 19.01
N LYS A 95 14.95 1.43 18.26
CA LYS A 95 16.36 1.80 18.04
C LYS A 95 16.57 2.15 16.57
N ILE A 96 17.50 3.07 16.30
CA ILE A 96 17.86 3.43 14.93
C ILE A 96 18.52 2.22 14.27
N ILE A 97 18.00 1.82 13.11
CA ILE A 97 18.51 0.69 12.34
C ILE A 97 19.35 1.25 11.20
N THR A 98 20.66 1.05 11.25
CA THR A 98 21.56 1.46 10.17
C THR A 98 21.83 0.30 9.23
N ILE A 99 21.64 0.53 7.92
CA ILE A 99 21.91 -0.45 6.87
C ILE A 99 23.11 0.03 6.07
N SER A 100 24.07 -0.86 5.80
CA SER A 100 25.22 -0.50 4.97
C SER A 100 24.80 -0.28 3.51
N ARG A 101 25.45 0.67 2.83
CA ARG A 101 25.18 1.00 1.42
C ARG A 101 25.32 -0.20 0.48
N ILE A 102 26.27 -1.08 0.76
CA ILE A 102 26.50 -2.30 -0.03
C ILE A 102 25.30 -3.25 0.07
N LYS A 103 24.72 -3.44 1.27
CA LYS A 103 23.53 -4.29 1.44
C LYS A 103 22.32 -3.73 0.67
N LEU A 104 22.15 -2.41 0.68
CA LEU A 104 21.12 -1.74 -0.11
C LEU A 104 21.33 -1.93 -1.62
N LEU A 105 22.56 -1.79 -2.11
CA LEU A 105 22.89 -2.02 -3.51
C LEU A 105 22.65 -3.47 -3.94
N ILE A 106 23.04 -4.44 -3.12
CA ILE A 106 22.80 -5.87 -3.38
C ILE A 106 21.29 -6.14 -3.45
N PHE A 107 20.51 -5.59 -2.52
CA PHE A 107 19.07 -5.76 -2.52
C PHE A 107 18.41 -5.11 -3.74
N ALA A 108 18.81 -3.89 -4.11
CA ALA A 108 18.32 -3.22 -5.31
C ALA A 108 18.65 -4.01 -6.59
N ALA A 109 19.86 -4.57 -6.69
CA ALA A 109 20.23 -5.44 -7.82
C ALA A 109 19.36 -6.71 -7.86
N PHE A 110 19.07 -7.30 -6.70
CA PHE A 110 18.18 -8.44 -6.57
C PHE A 110 16.72 -8.12 -7.00
N GLU A 111 16.21 -6.94 -6.66
CA GLU A 111 14.89 -6.47 -7.12
C GLU A 111 14.83 -6.33 -8.63
N ILE A 112 15.84 -5.67 -9.23
CA ILE A 112 15.93 -5.47 -10.68
C ILE A 112 15.97 -6.83 -11.40
N LEU A 113 16.80 -7.77 -10.93
CA LEU A 113 16.87 -9.12 -11.48
C LEU A 113 15.52 -9.83 -11.38
N THR A 114 14.84 -9.72 -10.24
CA THR A 114 13.52 -10.31 -10.02
C THR A 114 12.47 -9.74 -10.98
N ILE A 115 12.51 -8.42 -11.25
CA ILE A 115 11.63 -7.77 -12.23
C ILE A 115 11.87 -8.35 -13.63
N PHE A 116 13.13 -8.38 -14.10
CA PHE A 116 13.45 -8.91 -15.43
C PHE A 116 13.07 -10.38 -15.57
N TYR A 117 13.37 -11.20 -14.57
CA TYR A 117 13.02 -12.62 -14.59
C TYR A 117 11.52 -12.85 -14.56
N SER A 118 10.76 -12.02 -13.83
CA SER A 118 9.30 -12.07 -13.82
C SER A 118 8.71 -11.72 -15.19
N ILE A 119 9.23 -10.68 -15.85
CA ILE A 119 8.81 -10.30 -17.21
C ILE A 119 9.09 -11.44 -18.18
N TYR A 120 10.32 -11.98 -18.15
CA TYR A 120 10.71 -13.11 -19.00
C TYR A 120 9.78 -14.32 -18.81
N ALA A 121 9.46 -14.67 -17.56
CA ALA A 121 8.58 -15.81 -17.28
C ALA A 121 7.17 -15.61 -17.82
N VAL A 122 6.61 -14.40 -17.70
CA VAL A 122 5.28 -14.08 -18.27
C VAL A 122 5.29 -14.14 -19.79
N VAL A 123 6.30 -13.54 -20.43
CA VAL A 123 6.44 -13.56 -21.90
C VAL A 123 6.55 -15.00 -22.41
N LYS A 124 7.33 -15.84 -21.72
CA LYS A 124 7.49 -17.26 -22.08
C LYS A 124 6.17 -18.04 -21.96
N LEU A 125 5.34 -17.77 -20.96
CA LEU A 125 4.04 -18.44 -20.78
C LEU A 125 3.09 -18.21 -21.97
N TYR A 126 3.16 -17.04 -22.59
CA TYR A 126 2.29 -16.66 -23.72
C TYR A 126 3.00 -16.75 -25.07
N HIS A 127 4.20 -17.33 -25.14
CA HIS A 127 5.03 -17.39 -26.35
C HIS A 127 5.20 -16.01 -27.01
N GLY A 128 5.24 -14.94 -26.20
CA GLY A 128 5.35 -13.57 -26.66
C GLY A 128 6.79 -13.15 -26.96
N SER A 129 6.96 -11.89 -27.35
CA SER A 129 8.26 -11.25 -27.54
C SER A 129 8.61 -10.36 -26.35
N LEU A 130 9.89 -10.35 -25.94
CA LEU A 130 10.40 -9.41 -24.94
C LEU A 130 10.28 -7.95 -25.39
N LEU A 131 10.25 -7.68 -26.70
CA LEU A 131 10.08 -6.33 -27.23
C LEU A 131 8.66 -5.78 -27.01
N HIS A 132 7.66 -6.67 -26.93
CA HIS A 132 6.24 -6.36 -26.72
C HIS A 132 5.72 -7.03 -25.45
N PHE A 133 6.56 -7.08 -24.41
CA PHE A 133 6.27 -7.79 -23.17
C PHE A 133 5.00 -7.30 -22.45
N THR A 134 4.60 -6.05 -22.70
CA THR A 134 3.39 -5.43 -22.15
C THR A 134 2.14 -6.20 -22.53
N ASP A 135 2.08 -6.77 -23.74
CA ASP A 135 0.91 -7.49 -24.23
C ASP A 135 0.76 -8.82 -23.48
N SER A 136 1.86 -9.57 -23.31
CA SER A 136 1.87 -10.79 -22.50
C SER A 136 1.53 -10.52 -21.04
N ILE A 137 1.98 -9.39 -20.47
CA ILE A 137 1.60 -8.99 -19.09
C ILE A 137 0.11 -8.68 -19.00
N ASN A 138 -0.44 -7.93 -19.96
CA ASN A 138 -1.86 -7.60 -19.97
C ASN A 138 -2.72 -8.86 -20.14
N GLN A 139 -2.29 -9.79 -21.00
CA GLN A 139 -2.97 -11.08 -21.18
C GLN A 139 -2.93 -11.92 -19.90
N TYR A 140 -1.76 -12.03 -19.27
CA TYR A 140 -1.61 -12.70 -17.96
C TYR A 140 -2.53 -12.11 -16.90
N ARG A 141 -2.62 -10.78 -16.83
CA ARG A 141 -3.48 -10.07 -15.88
C ARG A 141 -4.95 -10.34 -16.15
N ASN A 142 -5.38 -10.21 -17.41
CA ASN A 142 -6.78 -10.38 -17.79
C ASN A 142 -7.25 -11.81 -17.53
N GLN A 143 -6.42 -12.81 -17.85
CA GLN A 143 -6.76 -14.21 -17.57
C GLN A 143 -6.87 -14.50 -16.07
N ASN A 144 -5.98 -13.95 -15.23
CA ASN A 144 -6.05 -14.18 -13.79
C ASN A 144 -7.15 -13.39 -13.07
N LEU A 145 -7.60 -12.26 -13.63
CA LEU A 145 -8.68 -11.45 -13.06
C LEU A 145 -10.07 -11.88 -13.54
N PHE A 146 -10.21 -12.26 -14.82
CA PHE A 146 -11.51 -12.47 -15.47
C PHE A 146 -11.66 -13.87 -16.10
N GLY A 147 -10.59 -14.64 -16.21
CA GLY A 147 -10.61 -15.98 -16.79
C GLY A 147 -11.05 -17.05 -15.81
N ASN A 148 -11.59 -18.14 -16.34
CA ASN A 148 -12.01 -19.31 -15.56
C ASN A 148 -10.82 -20.15 -15.06
N GLU A 149 -9.70 -20.12 -15.80
CA GLU A 149 -8.48 -20.86 -15.45
C GLU A 149 -7.35 -19.89 -15.10
N LYS A 150 -6.93 -19.95 -13.82
CA LYS A 150 -5.83 -19.14 -13.31
C LYS A 150 -4.50 -19.79 -13.65
N LEU A 151 -3.66 -19.06 -14.38
CA LEU A 151 -2.30 -19.48 -14.67
C LEU A 151 -1.36 -18.96 -13.58
N SER A 152 -0.75 -19.89 -12.84
CA SER A 152 0.27 -19.56 -11.85
C SER A 152 1.64 -19.36 -12.51
N LEU A 153 2.38 -18.38 -12.02
CA LEU A 153 3.80 -18.23 -12.38
C LEU A 153 4.63 -19.43 -11.91
N PRO A 154 5.77 -19.70 -12.57
CA PRO A 154 6.73 -20.67 -12.09
C PRO A 154 7.12 -20.40 -10.63
N ARG A 155 7.22 -21.47 -9.82
CA ARG A 155 7.44 -21.37 -8.36
C ARG A 155 8.62 -20.47 -7.99
N LEU A 156 9.72 -20.54 -8.73
CA LEU A 156 10.90 -19.72 -8.48
C LEU A 156 10.59 -18.22 -8.61
N VAL A 157 9.88 -17.82 -9.67
CA VAL A 157 9.47 -16.42 -9.89
C VAL A 157 8.56 -15.97 -8.74
N THR A 158 7.63 -16.83 -8.33
CA THR A 158 6.74 -16.55 -7.20
C THR A 158 7.51 -16.30 -5.91
N TYR A 159 8.48 -17.15 -5.55
CA TYR A 159 9.28 -16.96 -4.34
C TYR A 159 10.20 -15.74 -4.39
N LEU A 160 10.75 -15.42 -5.55
CA LEU A 160 11.54 -14.20 -5.74
C LEU A 160 10.67 -12.95 -5.52
N ARG A 161 9.47 -12.92 -6.11
CA ARG A 161 8.52 -11.82 -5.91
C ARG A 161 8.08 -11.68 -4.46
N LEU A 162 7.79 -12.80 -3.78
CA LEU A 162 7.44 -12.79 -2.35
C LEU A 162 8.59 -12.28 -1.48
N SER A 163 9.84 -12.61 -1.81
CA SER A 163 11.02 -12.10 -1.11
C SER A 163 11.17 -10.59 -1.26
N VAL A 164 10.96 -10.06 -2.48
CA VAL A 164 10.97 -8.62 -2.74
C VAL A 164 9.85 -7.92 -1.98
N GLU A 165 8.64 -8.49 -1.98
CA GLU A 165 7.49 -7.93 -1.26
C GLU A 165 7.73 -7.88 0.26
N ALA A 166 8.22 -8.99 0.85
CA ALA A 166 8.59 -9.04 2.27
C ALA A 166 9.70 -8.03 2.61
N GLY A 167 10.70 -7.90 1.73
CA GLY A 167 11.73 -6.88 1.85
C GLY A 167 11.17 -5.48 1.83
N GLY A 168 10.21 -5.19 0.94
CA GLY A 168 9.50 -3.91 0.88
C GLY A 168 8.83 -3.53 2.21
N TYR A 169 8.11 -4.47 2.84
CA TYR A 169 7.54 -4.24 4.18
C TYR A 169 8.61 -3.96 5.23
N TRP A 170 9.73 -4.70 5.21
CA TRP A 170 10.83 -4.52 6.15
C TRP A 170 11.55 -3.18 5.99
N PHE A 171 11.89 -2.79 4.75
CA PHE A 171 12.47 -1.48 4.47
C PHE A 171 11.51 -0.33 4.78
N GLY A 172 10.22 -0.51 4.50
CA GLY A 172 9.17 0.43 4.89
C GLY A 172 9.14 0.66 6.40
N TYR A 173 9.20 -0.42 7.18
CA TYR A 173 9.30 -0.34 8.63
C TYR A 173 10.57 0.42 9.09
N ILE A 174 11.74 0.12 8.52
CA ILE A 174 12.99 0.80 8.89
C ILE A 174 12.92 2.29 8.60
N LEU A 175 12.39 2.67 7.44
CA LEU A 175 12.23 4.07 7.05
C LEU A 175 11.35 4.81 8.06
N VAL A 176 10.18 4.26 8.38
CA VAL A 176 9.24 4.86 9.34
C VAL A 176 9.85 4.92 10.74
N ASN A 177 10.45 3.83 11.23
CA ASN A 177 11.08 3.77 12.55
C ASN A 177 12.21 4.81 12.69
N ASN A 178 13.11 4.88 11.71
CA ASN A 178 14.23 5.82 11.74
C ASN A 178 13.76 7.27 11.61
N TYR A 179 12.72 7.53 10.81
CA TYR A 179 12.13 8.87 10.68
C TYR A 179 11.62 9.37 12.04
N PHE A 180 10.82 8.57 12.76
CA PHE A 180 10.30 8.98 14.06
C PHE A 180 11.38 9.12 15.13
N LEU A 181 12.38 8.24 15.14
CA LEU A 181 13.49 8.34 16.10
C LEU A 181 14.36 9.57 15.86
N THR A 182 14.62 9.90 14.60
CA THR A 182 15.41 11.09 14.23
C THR A 182 14.61 12.37 14.48
N ALA A 183 13.31 12.39 14.18
CA ALA A 183 12.44 13.52 14.50
C ALA A 183 12.39 13.78 16.02
N ASN A 184 12.31 12.73 16.82
CA ASN A 184 12.28 12.83 18.28
C ASN A 184 13.64 13.22 18.89
N SER A 185 14.77 12.80 18.31
CA SER A 185 16.11 13.19 18.81
C SER A 185 16.42 14.66 18.55
N ILE A 186 15.92 15.24 17.46
CA ILE A 186 16.01 16.68 17.17
C ILE A 186 15.21 17.49 18.18
N ILE A 187 14.06 16.97 18.64
CA ILE A 187 13.16 17.67 19.57
C ILE A 187 13.61 17.50 21.03
N ASN A 188 14.31 16.42 21.40
CA ASN A 188 14.75 16.20 22.78
C ASN A 188 16.12 15.47 22.85
N PRO A 189 17.25 16.21 22.83
CA PRO A 189 18.58 15.63 22.72
C PRO A 189 19.07 14.86 23.96
N ASN A 190 18.37 14.96 25.11
CA ASN A 190 18.80 14.37 26.39
C ASN A 190 18.14 13.02 26.72
N ARG A 191 17.60 12.30 25.72
CA ARG A 191 16.77 11.09 25.92
C ARG A 191 17.46 9.76 25.57
N ASN A 192 18.79 9.70 25.68
CA ASN A 192 19.57 8.46 25.53
C ASN A 192 19.77 7.75 26.87
#